data_AF-A0A968ZUF9-F1
#
_entry.id   AF-A0A968ZUF9-F1
#
_cell.length_a   1.000
_cell.length_b   1.000
_cell.length_c   1.000
_cell.angle_alpha   90.00
_cell.angle_beta   90.00
_cell.angle_gamma   90.00
#
_symmetry.space_group_name_H-M   'P 1'
#
loop_
_entity.id
_entity.type
_entity.pdbx_description
1 polymer ?
#
loop_
_entity_poly.entity_id
_entity_poly.type
_entity_poly.pdbx_seq_one_letter_code
_entity_poly.pdbx_strand_id
1 'polypeptide(L)'
;MDDLSVPKQPRLRFWRWLYHPLVLISVAVHGLLLAAPVPSALDPEKPAVEEPLPEPEEEIIPVDILNLAPPPAAPPPSATPAQAPQPSSGPPVPPSAEELEKLQETLTDEERQDLQNDPPPGNNDPDPGQNQGGGPPPPPNFDTAGQGRFFGSLNQQDYGNFDQTENWSSLYSGLIDRYLPDAAQKSLFFGSDREPVSQVSNFKYITRNVDLVAQEDLQPTAEAAGLVFDPSQFELYGGQRLYTLNNANGVPAAYVSLVDLRGGTVVLVWDSDPRQ
;
A
#
# COMPACT_ATOMS: atom_id res chain seq x y z
N MET A 1 -48.82 -3.97 12.92
CA MET A 1 -48.62 -2.49 12.88
C MET A 1 -48.02 -2.19 14.23
N ASP A 2 -46.72 -2.42 14.34
CA ASP A 2 -46.02 -2.50 15.61
C ASP A 2 -45.01 -1.37 15.67
N ASP A 3 -45.21 -0.55 16.69
CA ASP A 3 -44.56 0.73 16.95
C ASP A 3 -43.14 0.47 17.47
N LEU A 4 -42.15 0.53 16.57
CA LEU A 4 -40.73 0.43 16.91
C LEU A 4 -40.25 1.74 17.53
N SER A 5 -40.41 1.81 18.85
CA SER A 5 -39.93 2.89 19.70
C SER A 5 -38.40 3.00 19.66
N VAL A 6 -37.91 4.06 19.01
CA VAL A 6 -36.50 4.43 18.94
C VAL A 6 -35.96 4.73 20.35
N PRO A 7 -34.91 4.04 20.82
CA PRO A 7 -34.32 4.33 22.12
C PRO A 7 -33.70 5.73 22.13
N LYS A 8 -34.20 6.60 23.00
CA LYS A 8 -33.63 7.92 23.30
C LYS A 8 -32.20 7.75 23.82
N GLN A 9 -31.21 8.07 22.98
CA GLN A 9 -29.82 8.07 23.40
C GLN A 9 -29.61 9.04 24.60
N PRO A 10 -28.95 8.60 25.67
CA PRO A 10 -28.68 9.43 26.83
C PRO A 10 -27.66 10.52 26.47
N ARG A 11 -28.21 11.74 26.40
CA ARG A 11 -27.58 13.05 26.35
C ARG A 11 -26.09 13.10 26.79
N LEU A 12 -25.26 13.53 25.84
CA LEU A 12 -23.88 14.07 25.86
C LEU A 12 -23.51 15.11 26.95
N ARG A 13 -24.29 15.26 28.04
CA ARG A 13 -24.04 16.28 29.07
C ARG A 13 -22.82 15.96 29.95
N PHE A 14 -22.47 14.69 30.13
CA PHE A 14 -21.35 14.30 30.97
C PHE A 14 -19.99 14.72 30.38
N TRP A 15 -19.86 14.70 29.05
CA TRP A 15 -18.60 15.02 28.36
C TRP A 15 -18.16 16.47 28.55
N ARG A 16 -19.12 17.41 28.62
CA ARG A 16 -18.84 18.83 28.91
C ARG A 16 -18.29 19.06 30.31
N TRP A 17 -18.63 18.21 31.27
CA TRP A 17 -18.16 18.33 32.65
C TRP A 17 -16.72 17.81 32.82
N LEU A 18 -16.32 16.84 32.00
CA LEU A 18 -14.95 16.29 32.01
C LEU A 18 -13.94 17.16 31.26
N TYR A 19 -14.38 17.87 30.22
CA TYR A 19 -13.47 18.62 29.34
C TYR A 19 -12.80 19.81 30.03
N HIS A 20 -13.55 20.55 30.85
CA HIS A 20 -13.03 21.73 31.54
C HIS A 20 -11.85 21.47 32.50
N PRO A 21 -11.90 20.48 33.42
CA PRO A 21 -10.76 20.21 34.30
C PRO A 21 -9.53 19.72 33.53
N LEU A 22 -9.71 18.94 32.45
CA LEU A 22 -8.61 18.46 31.61
C LEU A 22 -7.87 19.60 30.90
N VAL A 23 -8.60 20.55 30.31
CA VAL A 23 -8.01 21.74 29.68
C VAL A 23 -7.27 22.59 30.71
N LEU A 24 -7.82 22.74 31.92
CA LEU A 24 -7.22 23.54 32.98
C LEU A 24 -5.91 22.93 33.49
N ILE A 25 -5.84 21.60 33.61
CA ILE A 25 -4.60 20.87 33.93
C ILE A 25 -3.56 21.08 32.80
N SER A 26 -3.97 20.95 31.54
CA SER A 26 -3.05 21.12 30.41
C SER A 26 -2.44 22.52 30.37
N VAL A 27 -3.26 23.57 30.56
CA VAL A 27 -2.79 24.96 30.63
C VAL A 27 -1.89 25.19 31.85
N ALA A 28 -2.21 24.62 33.01
CA ALA A 28 -1.39 24.74 34.21
C ALA A 28 -0.02 24.06 34.04
N VAL A 29 0.03 22.88 33.45
CA VAL A 29 1.30 22.15 33.19
C VAL A 29 2.15 22.91 32.17
N HIS A 30 1.57 23.41 31.09
CA HIS A 30 2.31 24.22 30.12
C HIS A 30 2.79 25.54 30.72
N GLY A 31 1.97 26.19 31.55
CA GLY A 31 2.37 27.39 32.29
C GLY A 31 3.52 27.13 33.26
N LEU A 32 3.49 25.99 33.96
CA LEU A 32 4.57 25.56 34.85
C LEU A 32 5.87 25.29 34.09
N LEU A 33 5.80 24.64 32.93
CA LEU A 33 6.96 24.37 32.07
C LEU A 33 7.59 25.66 31.50
N LEU A 34 6.78 26.71 31.28
CA LEU A 34 7.26 28.01 30.83
C LEU A 34 7.88 28.84 31.96
N ALA A 35 7.36 28.71 33.19
CA ALA A 35 7.84 29.46 34.35
C ALA A 35 9.00 28.77 35.09
N ALA A 36 9.12 27.44 34.97
CA ALA A 36 10.24 26.72 35.51
C ALA A 36 11.49 26.99 34.66
N PRO A 37 12.57 27.56 35.24
CA PRO A 37 13.83 27.66 34.52
C PRO A 37 14.28 26.23 34.18
N VAL A 38 14.39 25.95 32.88
CA VAL A 38 15.07 24.74 32.41
C VAL A 38 16.46 24.78 33.04
N PRO A 39 16.88 23.75 33.82
CA PRO A 39 18.22 23.69 34.35
C PRO A 39 19.18 23.68 33.16
N SER A 40 19.75 24.85 32.87
CA SER A 40 20.76 25.01 31.85
C SER A 40 22.00 24.31 32.35
N ALA A 41 22.37 23.23 31.65
CA ALA A 41 23.67 22.59 31.54
C ALA A 41 24.51 22.45 32.83
N LEU A 42 24.83 21.20 33.15
CA LEU A 42 26.14 20.87 33.72
C LEU A 42 27.20 21.47 32.78
N ASP A 43 27.84 22.51 33.30
CA ASP A 43 28.98 23.24 32.79
C ASP A 43 30.12 22.27 32.39
N PRO A 44 30.48 22.14 31.09
CA PRO A 44 31.67 21.41 30.69
C PRO A 44 32.84 22.39 30.51
N GLU A 45 33.19 23.16 31.54
CA GLU A 45 34.44 23.92 31.53
C GLU A 45 34.99 24.13 32.94
N LYS A 46 35.69 23.10 33.45
CA LYS A 46 36.72 23.30 34.45
C LYS A 46 37.93 22.41 34.16
N PRO A 47 38.99 22.93 33.51
CA PRO A 47 40.27 22.24 33.44
C PRO A 47 40.93 22.32 34.81
N ALA A 48 41.12 21.17 35.46
CA ALA A 48 42.05 21.02 36.57
C ALA A 48 43.43 20.65 35.99
N VAL A 49 44.41 21.46 36.34
CA VAL A 49 45.84 21.37 35.98
C VAL A 49 46.57 20.39 36.92
N GLU A 50 47.69 19.81 36.43
CA GLU A 50 48.67 18.87 37.04
C GLU A 50 48.30 17.36 36.94
N GLU A 51 49.06 16.47 36.27
CA GLU A 51 50.53 16.28 36.21
C GLU A 51 51.03 15.84 34.80
N PRO A 52 52.32 16.06 34.44
CA PRO A 52 52.88 15.78 33.11
C PRO A 52 53.66 14.46 33.05
N LEU A 53 53.50 13.66 31.99
CA LEU A 53 54.46 12.66 31.49
C LEU A 53 54.01 12.16 30.10
N PRO A 54 54.95 11.72 29.24
CA PRO A 54 55.24 12.32 27.95
C PRO A 54 54.54 11.64 26.77
N GLU A 55 54.35 12.42 25.70
CA GLU A 55 54.07 11.93 24.34
C GLU A 55 55.09 10.87 23.91
N PRO A 56 54.62 9.89 23.12
CA PRO A 56 55.05 9.86 21.71
C PRO A 56 53.82 9.83 20.79
N GLU A 57 53.70 10.84 19.93
CA GLU A 57 54.04 10.78 18.50
C GLU A 57 53.05 9.97 17.67
N GLU A 58 52.33 10.71 16.80
CA GLU A 58 51.93 10.35 15.43
C GLU A 58 51.06 9.09 15.26
N GLU A 59 49.83 9.19 14.77
CA GLU A 59 49.62 9.23 13.32
C GLU A 59 48.26 9.87 12.99
N ILE A 60 48.32 11.08 12.45
CA ILE A 60 47.22 11.69 11.73
C ILE A 60 47.10 10.86 10.45
N ILE A 61 46.00 10.14 10.25
CA ILE A 61 45.65 9.62 8.92
C ILE A 61 44.76 10.69 8.27
N PRO A 62 45.31 11.62 7.47
CA PRO A 62 44.48 12.31 6.50
C PRO A 62 44.07 11.25 5.47
N VAL A 63 42.79 10.86 5.46
CA VAL A 63 42.26 10.12 4.33
C VAL A 63 42.17 11.11 3.18
N ASP A 64 43.23 11.05 2.38
CA ASP A 64 43.51 11.80 1.17
C ASP A 64 42.35 11.63 0.18
N ILE A 65 41.50 12.65 0.09
CA ILE A 65 40.51 12.81 -0.96
C ILE A 65 41.25 13.40 -2.15
N LEU A 66 42.13 12.65 -2.81
CA LEU A 66 42.59 13.00 -4.16
C LEU A 66 43.26 11.79 -4.85
N ASN A 67 42.65 11.42 -5.99
CA ASN A 67 43.38 11.11 -7.21
C ASN A 67 43.98 9.69 -7.40
N LEU A 68 43.17 8.74 -7.85
CA LEU A 68 43.60 7.69 -8.79
C LEU A 68 42.47 7.38 -9.78
N ALA A 69 42.38 8.19 -10.84
CA ALA A 69 41.66 7.80 -12.05
C ALA A 69 42.39 6.60 -12.70
N PRO A 70 41.73 5.47 -12.95
CA PRO A 70 42.35 4.38 -13.69
C PRO A 70 42.49 4.75 -15.19
N PRO A 71 43.62 4.42 -15.84
CA PRO A 71 43.80 4.64 -17.28
C PRO A 71 42.79 3.79 -18.09
N PRO A 72 42.43 4.21 -19.32
CA PRO A 72 41.47 3.50 -20.14
C PRO A 72 41.97 2.08 -20.45
N ALA A 73 41.11 1.10 -20.16
CA ALA A 73 41.32 -0.28 -20.56
C ALA A 73 41.39 -0.37 -22.09
N ALA A 74 42.35 -1.17 -22.58
CA ALA A 74 42.53 -1.50 -23.98
C ALA A 74 41.22 -2.06 -24.59
N PRO A 75 40.97 -1.85 -25.90
CA PRO A 75 39.79 -2.38 -26.54
C PRO A 75 39.74 -3.91 -26.44
N PRO A 76 38.55 -4.50 -26.22
CA PRO A 76 38.41 -5.95 -26.15
C PRO A 76 38.85 -6.59 -27.48
N PRO A 77 39.44 -7.80 -27.46
CA PRO A 77 39.67 -8.56 -28.69
C PRO A 77 38.34 -8.76 -29.41
N SER A 78 38.34 -8.57 -30.74
CA SER A 78 37.18 -8.86 -31.59
C SER A 78 36.77 -10.32 -31.42
N ALA A 79 35.74 -10.55 -30.62
CA ALA A 79 35.03 -11.81 -30.61
C ALA A 79 34.25 -11.91 -31.92
N THR A 80 34.57 -12.95 -32.68
CA THR A 80 33.82 -13.48 -33.82
C THR A 80 32.31 -13.39 -33.59
N PRO A 81 31.50 -13.03 -34.60
CA PRO A 81 30.05 -13.06 -34.47
C PRO A 81 29.60 -14.47 -34.08
N ALA A 82 29.06 -14.62 -32.87
CA ALA A 82 28.25 -15.76 -32.52
C ALA A 82 27.01 -15.74 -33.44
N GLN A 83 26.85 -16.80 -34.22
CA GLN A 83 25.65 -17.04 -35.01
C GLN A 83 24.44 -16.96 -34.09
N ALA A 84 23.48 -16.08 -34.42
CA ALA A 84 22.20 -16.03 -33.73
C ALA A 84 21.52 -17.41 -33.82
N PRO A 85 20.98 -17.96 -32.72
CA PRO A 85 20.08 -19.10 -32.82
C PRO A 85 18.88 -18.66 -33.65
N GLN A 86 18.65 -19.34 -34.78
CA GLN A 86 17.42 -19.16 -35.55
C GLN A 86 16.23 -19.45 -34.64
N PRO A 87 15.19 -18.60 -34.62
CA PRO A 87 13.93 -18.96 -34.00
C PRO A 87 13.33 -20.12 -34.79
N SER A 88 13.26 -21.28 -34.16
CA SER A 88 12.49 -22.42 -34.68
C SER A 88 11.01 -22.05 -34.55
N SER A 89 10.43 -21.56 -35.65
CA SER A 89 8.98 -21.40 -35.78
C SER A 89 8.32 -22.77 -35.96
N GLY A 90 8.26 -23.53 -34.88
CA GLY A 90 7.36 -24.67 -34.75
C GLY A 90 6.09 -24.21 -34.02
N PRO A 91 4.88 -24.55 -34.48
CA PRO A 91 3.68 -24.37 -33.67
C PRO A 91 3.80 -25.18 -32.36
N PRO A 92 3.27 -24.68 -31.23
CA PRO A 92 3.25 -25.46 -30.00
C PRO A 92 2.46 -26.76 -30.23
N VAL A 93 3.09 -27.89 -29.96
CA VAL A 93 2.43 -29.19 -29.94
C VAL A 93 1.44 -29.16 -28.78
N PRO A 94 0.13 -29.42 -28.99
CA PRO A 94 -0.81 -29.52 -27.89
C PRO A 94 -0.39 -30.66 -26.94
N PRO A 95 -0.58 -30.51 -25.63
CA PRO A 95 -0.31 -31.59 -24.68
C PRO A 95 -1.12 -32.82 -25.09
N SER A 96 -0.46 -33.98 -25.16
CA SER A 96 -1.12 -35.24 -25.47
C SER A 96 -2.12 -35.57 -24.36
N ALA A 97 -3.31 -36.04 -24.72
CA ALA A 97 -4.36 -36.41 -23.78
C ALA A 97 -3.89 -37.43 -22.71
N GLU A 98 -2.86 -38.22 -23.02
CA GLU A 98 -2.27 -39.21 -22.12
C GLU A 98 -1.49 -38.60 -20.94
N GLU A 99 -1.00 -37.35 -21.03
CA GLU A 99 -0.35 -36.67 -19.89
C GLU A 99 -1.35 -36.10 -18.88
N LEU A 100 -2.59 -35.81 -19.31
CA LEU A 100 -3.66 -35.33 -18.44
C LEU A 100 -4.33 -36.45 -17.63
N GLU A 101 -4.42 -37.67 -18.17
CA GLU A 101 -4.95 -38.82 -17.43
C GLU A 101 -4.01 -39.29 -16.31
N LYS A 102 -2.69 -39.15 -16.51
CA LYS A 102 -1.72 -39.64 -15.52
C LYS A 102 -1.60 -38.78 -14.25
N LEU A 103 -2.10 -37.54 -14.28
CA LEU A 103 -2.17 -36.66 -13.10
C LEU A 103 -3.44 -36.89 -12.25
N GLN A 104 -4.45 -37.61 -12.76
CA GLN A 104 -5.66 -37.92 -11.99
C GLN A 104 -5.59 -39.24 -11.21
N GLU A 105 -4.59 -40.09 -11.48
CA GLU A 105 -4.53 -41.46 -10.93
C GLU A 105 -3.60 -41.61 -9.70
N THR A 106 -3.10 -40.51 -9.13
CA THR A 106 -2.28 -40.50 -7.89
C THR A 106 -2.95 -39.79 -6.71
N LEU A 107 -4.27 -39.90 -6.59
CA LEU A 107 -4.99 -39.62 -5.35
C LEU A 107 -5.47 -40.95 -4.75
N THR A 108 -4.71 -41.43 -3.77
CA THR A 108 -5.02 -42.62 -2.96
C THR A 108 -6.29 -42.40 -2.13
N ASP A 109 -7.12 -43.44 -2.04
CA ASP A 109 -8.44 -43.44 -1.36
C ASP A 109 -8.39 -43.10 0.15
N GLU A 110 -7.21 -43.06 0.79
CA GLU A 110 -7.06 -42.69 2.20
C GLU A 110 -7.22 -41.18 2.48
N GLU A 111 -7.07 -40.29 1.50
CA GLU A 111 -7.28 -38.83 1.69
C GLU A 111 -8.74 -38.39 1.47
N ARG A 112 -9.62 -39.28 0.98
CA ARG A 112 -11.04 -38.97 0.73
C ARG A 112 -11.93 -39.09 1.97
N GLN A 113 -11.49 -39.73 3.05
CA GLN A 113 -12.33 -39.97 4.23
C GLN A 113 -12.24 -38.90 5.33
N ASP A 114 -11.22 -38.06 5.35
CA ASP A 114 -11.10 -36.99 6.36
C ASP A 114 -11.83 -35.69 5.99
N LEU A 115 -12.36 -35.58 4.76
CA LEU A 115 -13.11 -34.40 4.29
C LEU A 115 -14.62 -34.46 4.57
N GLN A 116 -15.13 -35.48 5.26
CA GLN A 116 -16.58 -35.74 5.35
C GLN A 116 -17.20 -35.52 6.74
N ASN A 117 -16.43 -35.07 7.74
CA ASN A 117 -16.92 -34.84 9.11
C ASN A 117 -16.79 -33.41 9.64
N ASP A 118 -16.33 -32.44 8.84
CA ASP A 118 -16.38 -31.04 9.27
C ASP A 118 -17.77 -30.42 9.02
N PRO A 119 -18.37 -29.71 10.00
CA PRO A 119 -19.56 -28.92 9.76
C PRO A 119 -19.23 -27.84 8.72
N PRO A 120 -20.17 -27.47 7.84
CA PRO A 120 -19.88 -26.62 6.70
C PRO A 120 -19.28 -25.29 7.17
N PRO A 121 -18.06 -24.91 6.74
CA PRO A 121 -17.68 -23.52 6.76
C PRO A 121 -18.70 -22.76 5.91
N GLY A 122 -19.32 -21.73 6.49
CA GLY A 122 -20.28 -20.91 5.76
C GLY A 122 -19.68 -20.48 4.42
N ASN A 123 -20.46 -20.68 3.36
CA ASN A 123 -20.16 -20.27 1.99
C ASN A 123 -19.65 -18.83 1.95
N ASN A 124 -18.33 -18.66 1.94
CA ASN A 124 -17.63 -17.52 1.38
C ASN A 124 -16.81 -18.05 0.21
N ASP A 125 -17.49 -18.63 -0.78
CA ASP A 125 -16.96 -18.63 -2.14
C ASP A 125 -16.83 -17.17 -2.55
N PRO A 126 -15.67 -16.69 -3.01
CA PRO A 126 -15.61 -15.43 -3.73
C PRO A 126 -16.42 -15.62 -5.02
N ASP A 127 -17.63 -15.04 -5.03
CA ASP A 127 -18.48 -14.93 -6.21
C ASP A 127 -17.64 -14.38 -7.38
N PRO A 128 -17.40 -15.15 -8.46
CA PRO A 128 -16.68 -14.65 -9.64
C PRO A 128 -17.51 -13.66 -10.48
N GLY A 129 -18.68 -13.22 -9.99
CA GLY A 129 -19.67 -12.44 -10.74
C GLY A 129 -19.80 -10.95 -10.45
N GLN A 130 -19.06 -10.36 -9.50
CA GLN A 130 -19.28 -8.96 -9.12
C GLN A 130 -17.99 -8.13 -9.19
N ASN A 131 -17.71 -7.58 -10.38
CA ASN A 131 -17.11 -6.24 -10.61
C ASN A 131 -16.64 -6.09 -12.05
N GLN A 132 -17.57 -6.18 -13.02
CA GLN A 132 -17.36 -5.46 -14.27
C GLN A 132 -17.86 -4.03 -14.04
N GLY A 133 -16.99 -3.20 -13.45
CA GLY A 133 -17.21 -1.75 -13.42
C GLY A 133 -17.47 -1.28 -14.85
N GLY A 134 -18.46 -0.41 -15.04
CA GLY A 134 -18.90 0.08 -16.36
C GLY A 134 -17.89 1.02 -17.05
N GLY A 135 -16.59 0.80 -16.83
CA GLY A 135 -15.51 1.54 -17.45
C GLY A 135 -15.26 1.10 -18.90
N PRO A 136 -14.44 1.87 -19.64
CA PRO A 136 -13.97 1.45 -20.95
C PRO A 136 -13.26 0.09 -20.83
N PRO A 137 -13.35 -0.78 -21.85
CA PRO A 137 -12.71 -2.08 -21.81
C PRO A 137 -11.19 -1.91 -21.60
N PRO A 138 -10.56 -2.80 -20.82
CA PRO A 138 -9.12 -2.73 -20.61
C PRO A 138 -8.38 -2.81 -21.95
N PRO A 139 -7.18 -2.19 -22.05
CA PRO A 139 -6.41 -2.20 -23.29
C PRO A 139 -6.08 -3.65 -23.72
N PRO A 140 -5.85 -3.93 -25.02
CA PRO A 140 -5.67 -5.29 -25.54
C PRO A 140 -4.54 -6.09 -24.88
N ASN A 141 -3.57 -5.40 -24.30
CA ASN A 141 -2.42 -6.00 -23.64
C ASN A 141 -2.57 -6.06 -22.11
N PHE A 142 -3.69 -5.65 -21.52
CA PHE A 142 -3.84 -5.60 -20.06
C PHE A 142 -3.73 -6.98 -19.41
N ASP A 143 -2.96 -7.09 -18.32
CA ASP A 143 -2.77 -8.34 -17.60
C ASP A 143 -3.89 -8.58 -16.56
N THR A 144 -5.05 -9.02 -17.04
CA THR A 144 -6.21 -9.34 -16.20
C THR A 144 -5.91 -10.41 -15.14
N ALA A 145 -4.98 -11.33 -15.41
CA ALA A 145 -4.60 -12.36 -14.45
C ALA A 145 -3.77 -11.76 -13.30
N GLY A 146 -2.84 -10.86 -13.60
CA GLY A 146 -2.09 -10.07 -12.62
C GLY A 146 -3.02 -9.23 -11.75
N GLN A 147 -4.02 -8.62 -12.36
CA GLN A 147 -5.04 -7.86 -11.66
C GLN A 147 -5.82 -8.72 -10.64
N GLY A 148 -6.32 -9.89 -11.06
CA GLY A 148 -7.06 -10.79 -10.19
C GLY A 148 -6.22 -11.27 -9.00
N ARG A 149 -4.92 -11.55 -9.22
CA ARG A 149 -3.98 -11.87 -8.12
C ARG A 149 -3.83 -10.70 -7.16
N PHE A 150 -3.65 -9.49 -7.68
CA PHE A 150 -3.55 -8.29 -6.85
C PHE A 150 -4.79 -8.07 -6.00
N PHE A 151 -5.99 -8.21 -6.57
CA PHE A 151 -7.23 -8.12 -5.79
C PHE A 151 -7.34 -9.18 -4.72
N GLY A 152 -6.99 -10.43 -5.05
CA GLY A 152 -6.95 -11.52 -4.07
C GLY A 152 -6.03 -11.16 -2.91
N SER A 153 -4.80 -10.72 -3.20
CA SER A 153 -3.84 -10.30 -2.17
C SER A 153 -4.31 -9.08 -1.38
N LEU A 154 -4.86 -8.06 -2.02
CA LEU A 154 -5.36 -6.83 -1.38
C LEU A 154 -6.50 -7.12 -0.40
N ASN A 155 -7.37 -8.08 -0.74
CA ASN A 155 -8.48 -8.48 0.11
C ASN A 155 -8.08 -9.44 1.23
N GLN A 156 -7.04 -10.26 1.02
CA GLN A 156 -6.50 -11.17 2.03
C GLN A 156 -5.52 -10.50 2.99
N GLN A 157 -4.95 -9.35 2.63
CA GLN A 157 -4.02 -8.65 3.48
C GLN A 157 -4.72 -8.17 4.75
N ASP A 158 -4.25 -8.69 5.88
CA ASP A 158 -4.70 -8.27 7.19
C ASP A 158 -4.09 -6.90 7.50
N TYR A 159 -4.82 -5.85 7.13
CA TYR A 159 -4.54 -4.48 7.56
C TYR A 159 -4.89 -4.26 9.04
N GLY A 160 -5.29 -5.31 9.77
CA GLY A 160 -5.69 -5.27 11.17
C GLY A 160 -6.82 -4.27 11.40
N ASN A 161 -6.68 -3.50 12.47
CA ASN A 161 -7.66 -2.47 12.83
C ASN A 161 -7.64 -1.24 11.89
N PHE A 162 -6.74 -1.19 10.90
CA PHE A 162 -6.61 -0.03 10.03
C PHE A 162 -7.56 -0.06 8.84
N ASP A 163 -7.94 -1.24 8.32
CA ASP A 163 -8.98 -1.35 7.29
C ASP A 163 -10.34 -1.08 7.92
N GLN A 164 -10.96 -0.01 7.44
CA GLN A 164 -12.24 0.52 7.91
C GLN A 164 -13.24 0.61 6.75
N THR A 165 -13.02 -0.17 5.69
CA THR A 165 -13.84 -0.17 4.48
C THR A 165 -15.31 -0.49 4.78
N GLU A 166 -15.58 -1.47 5.65
CA GLU A 166 -16.95 -1.82 6.08
C GLU A 166 -17.68 -0.67 6.80
N ASN A 167 -16.92 0.24 7.41
CA ASN A 167 -17.45 1.40 8.13
C ASN A 167 -17.48 2.67 7.26
N TRP A 168 -17.12 2.58 5.98
CA TRP A 168 -16.96 3.72 5.08
C TRP A 168 -18.21 4.60 5.01
N SER A 169 -19.33 4.02 4.55
CA SER A 169 -20.55 4.79 4.27
C SER A 169 -21.11 5.48 5.51
N SER A 170 -20.97 4.85 6.68
CA SER A 170 -21.57 5.31 7.94
C SER A 170 -20.69 6.29 8.72
N LEU A 171 -19.37 6.10 8.74
CA LEU A 171 -18.46 6.87 9.60
C LEU A 171 -17.52 7.81 8.83
N TYR A 172 -17.12 7.43 7.61
CA TYR A 172 -15.97 8.04 6.95
C TYR A 172 -16.28 8.75 5.63
N SER A 173 -17.42 8.46 4.98
CA SER A 173 -17.83 9.14 3.75
C SER A 173 -17.89 10.68 3.89
N GLY A 174 -18.25 11.18 5.08
CA GLY A 174 -18.24 12.61 5.40
C GLY A 174 -16.85 13.28 5.38
N LEU A 175 -15.77 12.51 5.41
CA LEU A 175 -14.40 13.02 5.32
C LEU A 175 -14.08 13.58 3.93
N ILE A 176 -14.73 13.07 2.88
CA ILE A 176 -14.55 13.53 1.49
C ILE A 176 -14.84 15.03 1.41
N ASP A 177 -15.95 15.49 2.00
CA ASP A 177 -16.34 16.90 1.94
C ASP A 177 -15.39 17.82 2.69
N ARG A 178 -14.73 17.28 3.72
CA ARG A 178 -13.79 18.03 4.55
C ARG A 178 -12.41 18.14 3.90
N TYR A 179 -11.94 17.09 3.25
CA TYR A 179 -10.54 16.97 2.83
C TYR A 179 -10.31 17.01 1.33
N LEU A 180 -11.35 16.78 0.50
CA LEU A 180 -11.32 17.04 -0.93
C LEU A 180 -12.27 18.19 -1.26
N PRO A 181 -12.06 19.45 -0.84
CA PRO A 181 -13.07 20.50 -0.96
C PRO A 181 -13.50 20.83 -2.41
N ASP A 182 -12.65 20.56 -3.40
CA ASP A 182 -12.94 20.82 -4.81
C ASP A 182 -13.94 19.79 -5.37
N ALA A 183 -15.13 20.26 -5.74
CA ALA A 183 -16.18 19.42 -6.31
C ALA A 183 -15.77 18.72 -7.60
N ALA A 184 -14.93 19.36 -8.43
CA ALA A 184 -14.43 18.74 -9.65
C ALA A 184 -13.53 17.55 -9.32
N GLN A 185 -12.62 17.70 -8.36
CA GLN A 185 -11.76 16.60 -7.89
C GLN A 185 -12.57 15.47 -7.24
N LYS A 186 -13.55 15.80 -6.38
CA LYS A 186 -14.42 14.78 -5.77
C LYS A 186 -15.07 13.90 -6.82
N SER A 187 -15.64 14.52 -7.86
CA SER A 187 -16.39 13.78 -8.90
C SER A 187 -15.55 12.82 -9.73
N LEU A 188 -14.22 12.92 -9.68
CA LEU A 188 -13.31 11.97 -10.35
C LEU A 188 -13.23 10.63 -9.60
N PHE A 189 -13.49 10.64 -8.29
CA PHE A 189 -13.26 9.49 -7.41
C PHE A 189 -14.56 8.99 -6.77
N PHE A 190 -15.47 9.90 -6.46
CA PHE A 190 -16.69 9.62 -5.72
C PHE A 190 -17.92 10.19 -6.40
N GLY A 191 -19.02 9.42 -6.36
CA GLY A 191 -20.34 9.84 -6.78
C GLY A 191 -20.96 10.87 -5.84
N SER A 192 -22.17 11.35 -6.20
CA SER A 192 -22.94 12.28 -5.36
C SER A 192 -23.36 11.69 -4.01
N ASP A 193 -23.42 10.36 -3.92
CA ASP A 193 -23.69 9.58 -2.73
C ASP A 193 -22.45 9.35 -1.85
N ARG A 194 -21.28 9.86 -2.27
CA ARG A 194 -19.97 9.69 -1.61
C ARG A 194 -19.44 8.25 -1.65
N GLU A 195 -20.01 7.41 -2.49
CA GLU A 195 -19.44 6.10 -2.82
C GLU A 195 -18.44 6.23 -3.96
N PRO A 196 -17.47 5.31 -4.09
CA PRO A 196 -16.58 5.27 -5.25
C PRO A 196 -17.37 5.28 -6.57
N VAL A 197 -16.85 5.99 -7.58
CA VAL A 197 -17.49 6.00 -8.91
C VAL A 197 -17.54 4.60 -9.52
N SER A 198 -18.52 4.34 -10.38
CA SER A 198 -18.80 2.99 -10.91
C SER A 198 -17.69 2.38 -11.79
N GLN A 199 -16.70 3.18 -12.20
CA GLN A 199 -15.51 2.70 -12.92
C GLN A 199 -14.45 2.13 -11.99
N VAL A 200 -14.57 2.34 -10.66
CA VAL A 200 -13.69 1.75 -9.66
C VAL A 200 -14.07 0.29 -9.47
N SER A 201 -13.08 -0.57 -9.62
CA SER A 201 -13.22 -2.02 -9.62
C SER A 201 -13.03 -2.62 -8.23
N ASN A 202 -12.27 -1.96 -7.37
CA ASN A 202 -12.16 -2.30 -5.96
C ASN A 202 -11.81 -1.05 -5.15
N PHE A 203 -12.26 -1.01 -3.90
CA PHE A 203 -12.08 0.12 -3.01
C PHE A 203 -11.75 -0.38 -1.60
N LYS A 204 -10.78 0.29 -0.96
CA LYS A 204 -10.50 0.14 0.46
C LYS A 204 -10.30 1.49 1.14
N TYR A 205 -10.71 1.59 2.39
CA TYR A 205 -10.37 2.72 3.25
C TYR A 205 -9.47 2.26 4.40
N ILE A 206 -8.23 2.74 4.40
CA ILE A 206 -7.20 2.39 5.38
C ILE A 206 -6.92 3.63 6.24
N THR A 207 -7.07 3.52 7.56
CA THR A 207 -6.82 4.62 8.52
C THR A 207 -5.33 4.85 8.79
N ARG A 208 -4.56 4.97 7.72
CA ARG A 208 -3.12 5.24 7.71
C ARG A 208 -2.79 6.36 6.73
N ASN A 209 -1.62 6.95 6.91
CA ASN A 209 -1.10 7.97 6.01
C ASN A 209 -0.80 7.38 4.62
N VAL A 210 -1.00 8.18 3.58
CA VAL A 210 -0.85 7.76 2.17
C VAL A 210 0.53 7.21 1.83
N ASP A 211 1.60 7.74 2.44
CA ASP A 211 2.96 7.24 2.22
C ASP A 211 3.16 5.83 2.79
N LEU A 212 2.60 5.57 3.97
CA LEU A 212 2.63 4.25 4.60
C LEU A 212 1.78 3.26 3.82
N VAL A 213 0.62 3.68 3.33
CA VAL A 213 -0.23 2.82 2.49
C VAL A 213 0.48 2.47 1.18
N ALA A 214 1.21 3.40 0.57
CA ALA A 214 1.98 3.08 -0.63
C ALA A 214 3.12 2.09 -0.32
N GLN A 215 3.94 2.37 0.69
CA GLN A 215 5.20 1.65 0.92
C GLN A 215 5.05 0.35 1.72
N GLU A 216 4.23 0.36 2.76
CA GLU A 216 4.14 -0.78 3.70
C GLU A 216 2.94 -1.68 3.41
N ASP A 217 1.92 -1.15 2.74
CA ASP A 217 0.70 -1.89 2.43
C ASP A 217 0.71 -2.35 0.98
N LEU A 218 0.71 -1.44 0.01
CA LEU A 218 0.52 -1.76 -1.41
C LEU A 218 1.73 -2.38 -2.09
N GLN A 219 2.94 -1.94 -1.75
CA GLN A 219 4.15 -2.55 -2.30
C GLN A 219 4.22 -4.06 -2.02
N PRO A 220 4.10 -4.54 -0.76
CA PRO A 220 4.10 -5.98 -0.52
C PRO A 220 2.88 -6.68 -1.11
N THR A 221 1.70 -6.02 -1.18
CA THR A 221 0.54 -6.60 -1.89
C THR A 221 0.85 -6.87 -3.35
N ALA A 222 1.44 -5.89 -4.03
CA ALA A 222 1.77 -5.97 -5.46
C ALA A 222 2.86 -7.01 -5.71
N GLU A 223 3.92 -7.03 -4.89
CA GLU A 223 4.99 -8.02 -4.97
C GLU A 223 4.47 -9.45 -4.77
N ALA A 224 3.57 -9.66 -3.80
CA ALA A 224 2.92 -10.96 -3.58
C ALA A 224 2.05 -11.42 -4.77
N ALA A 225 1.49 -10.47 -5.52
CA ALA A 225 0.74 -10.75 -6.75
C ALA A 225 1.62 -10.97 -8.00
N GLY A 226 2.94 -10.83 -7.86
CA GLY A 226 3.92 -10.89 -8.96
C GLY A 226 3.91 -9.64 -9.85
N LEU A 227 3.50 -8.50 -9.30
CA LEU A 227 3.49 -7.20 -9.96
C LEU A 227 4.64 -6.33 -9.48
N VAL A 228 5.09 -5.46 -10.37
CA VAL A 228 6.08 -4.42 -10.12
C VAL A 228 5.34 -3.15 -9.72
N PHE A 229 5.62 -2.68 -8.52
CA PHE A 229 5.11 -1.42 -7.98
C PHE A 229 6.28 -0.58 -7.47
N ASP A 230 6.35 0.66 -7.92
CA ASP A 230 7.35 1.63 -7.46
C ASP A 230 6.63 2.78 -6.73
N PRO A 231 6.73 2.88 -5.40
CA PRO A 231 6.04 3.93 -4.63
C PRO A 231 6.56 5.34 -4.93
N SER A 232 7.75 5.46 -5.55
CA SER A 232 8.33 6.74 -5.94
C SER A 232 7.85 7.24 -7.31
N GLN A 233 7.31 6.35 -8.14
CA GLN A 233 6.78 6.68 -9.46
C GLN A 233 5.25 6.70 -9.44
N PHE A 234 4.72 7.91 -9.30
CA PHE A 234 3.28 8.16 -9.42
C PHE A 234 3.03 9.36 -10.31
N GLU A 235 1.85 9.36 -10.91
CA GLU A 235 1.29 10.51 -11.60
C GLU A 235 0.21 11.17 -10.75
N LEU A 236 -0.20 12.37 -11.12
CA LEU A 236 -1.32 13.04 -10.46
C LEU A 236 -2.59 12.87 -11.30
N TYR A 237 -3.62 12.33 -10.66
CA TYR A 237 -4.98 12.29 -11.19
C TYR A 237 -5.87 13.00 -10.18
N GLY A 238 -6.59 14.05 -10.59
CA GLY A 238 -7.41 14.85 -9.66
C GLY A 238 -6.64 15.46 -8.48
N GLY A 239 -5.32 15.67 -8.61
CA GLY A 239 -4.43 16.12 -7.51
C GLY A 239 -4.04 15.03 -6.51
N GLN A 240 -4.46 13.79 -6.72
CA GLN A 240 -4.14 12.61 -5.90
C GLN A 240 -3.17 11.68 -6.64
N ARG A 241 -2.49 10.80 -5.90
CA ARG A 241 -1.46 9.93 -6.48
C ARG A 241 -2.11 8.79 -7.26
N LEU A 242 -1.70 8.59 -8.50
CA LEU A 242 -2.09 7.48 -9.36
C LEU A 242 -0.84 6.64 -9.67
N TYR A 243 -0.91 5.37 -9.31
CA TYR A 243 0.13 4.38 -9.57
C TYR A 243 -0.31 3.45 -10.69
N THR A 244 0.66 3.00 -11.48
CA THR A 244 0.45 1.94 -12.49
C THR A 244 1.20 0.70 -12.02
N LEU A 245 0.48 -0.39 -11.81
CA LEU A 245 1.07 -1.67 -11.46
C LEU A 245 1.34 -2.42 -12.76
N ASN A 246 2.60 -2.78 -12.97
CA ASN A 246 3.02 -3.48 -14.18
C ASN A 246 3.35 -4.93 -13.86
N ASN A 247 3.16 -5.84 -14.81
CA ASN A 247 3.75 -7.17 -14.67
C ASN A 247 5.26 -7.14 -14.97
N ALA A 248 5.92 -8.30 -14.85
CA ALA A 248 7.35 -8.44 -15.12
C ALA A 248 7.78 -8.00 -16.54
N ASN A 249 6.85 -7.95 -17.50
CA ASN A 249 7.11 -7.54 -18.88
C ASN A 249 6.87 -6.04 -19.12
N GLY A 250 6.57 -5.25 -18.07
CA GLY A 250 6.30 -3.82 -18.18
C GLY A 250 4.91 -3.49 -18.73
N VAL A 251 3.99 -4.46 -18.71
CA VAL A 251 2.63 -4.30 -19.20
C VAL A 251 1.70 -3.97 -18.03
N PRO A 252 0.82 -2.96 -18.15
CA PRO A 252 -0.06 -2.56 -17.05
C PRO A 252 -1.07 -3.66 -16.72
N ALA A 253 -1.20 -3.93 -15.43
CA ALA A 253 -2.10 -4.91 -14.83
C ALA A 253 -3.18 -4.27 -13.96
N ALA A 254 -2.91 -3.09 -13.37
CA ALA A 254 -3.89 -2.32 -12.61
C ALA A 254 -3.46 -0.86 -12.50
N TYR A 255 -4.43 0.03 -12.29
CA TYR A 255 -4.15 1.40 -11.86
C TYR A 255 -4.69 1.59 -10.45
N VAL A 256 -3.93 2.26 -9.58
CA VAL A 256 -4.32 2.46 -8.18
C VAL A 256 -4.23 3.94 -7.83
N SER A 257 -5.36 4.56 -7.47
CA SER A 257 -5.36 5.92 -6.90
C SER A 257 -5.35 5.88 -5.39
N LEU A 258 -4.49 6.69 -4.78
CA LEU A 258 -4.47 6.92 -3.34
C LEU A 258 -4.96 8.33 -3.05
N VAL A 259 -6.13 8.40 -2.40
CA VAL A 259 -6.79 9.65 -2.04
C VAL A 259 -6.56 9.90 -0.55
N ASP A 260 -5.82 10.96 -0.23
CA ASP A 260 -5.50 11.33 1.16
C ASP A 260 -6.66 12.12 1.81
N LEU A 261 -7.19 11.56 2.90
CA LEU A 261 -8.24 12.17 3.73
C LEU A 261 -7.70 12.69 5.07
N ARG A 262 -6.40 13.00 5.18
CA ARG A 262 -5.74 13.58 6.37
C ARG A 262 -6.10 12.87 7.67
N GLY A 263 -5.90 11.56 7.70
CA GLY A 263 -6.28 10.67 8.81
C GLY A 263 -6.63 9.26 8.34
N GLY A 264 -6.80 9.08 7.04
CA GLY A 264 -6.86 7.82 6.36
C GLY A 264 -6.64 8.02 4.87
N THR A 265 -6.45 6.92 4.16
CA THR A 265 -6.22 6.87 2.73
C THR A 265 -7.26 5.98 2.11
N VAL A 266 -7.90 6.49 1.07
CA VAL A 266 -8.77 5.70 0.21
C VAL A 266 -7.93 5.13 -0.93
N VAL A 267 -7.92 3.81 -1.04
CA VAL A 267 -7.30 3.06 -2.13
C VAL A 267 -8.41 2.73 -3.13
N LEU A 268 -8.28 3.25 -4.34
CA LEU A 268 -9.20 2.97 -5.46
C LEU A 268 -8.43 2.23 -6.54
N VAL A 269 -8.93 1.08 -6.96
CA VAL A 269 -8.31 0.30 -8.03
C VAL A 269 -9.19 0.34 -9.27
N TRP A 270 -8.57 0.55 -10.43
CA TRP A 270 -9.22 0.72 -11.71
C TRP A 270 -8.80 -0.38 -12.69
N ASP A 271 -9.75 -0.88 -13.49
CA ASP A 271 -9.50 -1.83 -14.60
C ASP A 271 -8.89 -1.18 -15.84
N SER A 272 -9.02 0.13 -15.96
CA SER A 272 -8.50 0.92 -17.08
C SER A 272 -7.91 2.22 -16.56
N ASP A 273 -7.14 2.89 -17.40
CA ASP A 273 -6.56 4.17 -17.05
C ASP A 273 -7.67 5.21 -16.85
N PRO A 274 -7.90 5.72 -15.62
CA PRO A 274 -9.04 6.59 -15.33
C PRO A 274 -8.93 7.99 -15.98
N ARG A 275 -7.80 8.29 -16.64
CA ARG A 275 -7.55 9.57 -17.33
C ARG A 275 -8.11 9.59 -18.75
N GLN A 276 -8.55 8.45 -19.29
CA GLN A 276 -8.94 8.28 -20.69
C GLN A 276 -10.45 8.27 -20.89
#